data_AF-A0A0F9DA17-F1
#
_entry.id   AF-A0A0F9DA17-F1
#
_cell.length_a   1.000
_cell.length_b   1.000
_cell.length_c   1.000
_cell.angle_alpha   90.00
_cell.angle_beta   90.00
_cell.angle_gamma   90.00
#
_symmetry.space_group_name_H-M   'P 1'
#
loop_
_entity.id
_entity.type
_entity.pdbx_description
1 polymer ?
#
loop_
_entity_poly.entity_id
_entity_poly.type
_entity_poly.pdbx_seq_one_letter_code
_entity_poly.pdbx_strand_id
1 'polypeptide(L)'
;AKSFFEDTVGLEGSLLAGALFVLALVLIIGSLILITKNMKALMADRIEEWLNRVLRRSGLLGLAIGACITVVVQSSSITTSLLVPMFGAGVLTLEAGFPIMIGANIGTTITALLASTVAGPAGLTIAVVHLLFNLCGTALFFPVKRVRRIPIFLAEGLATVAVRNRLWVVVYIFGVFVALPILAIMIWKS
;
A
#
# COMPACT_ATOMS: atom_id res chain seq x y z
N ALA A 1 -10.49 27.79 1.47
CA ALA A 1 -10.34 26.81 0.37
C ALA A 1 -11.62 26.65 -0.44
N LYS A 2 -12.78 26.40 0.19
CA LYS A 2 -14.09 26.31 -0.49
C LYS A 2 -14.46 27.59 -1.28
N SER A 3 -14.36 28.76 -0.65
CA SER A 3 -14.71 30.05 -1.28
C SER A 3 -13.85 30.39 -2.50
N PHE A 4 -12.53 30.14 -2.45
CA PHE A 4 -11.62 30.44 -3.55
C PHE A 4 -11.95 29.65 -4.84
N PHE A 5 -12.38 28.39 -4.71
CA PHE A 5 -12.74 27.56 -5.86
C PHE A 5 -14.17 27.85 -6.36
N GLU A 6 -15.11 28.15 -5.46
CA GLU A 6 -16.47 28.57 -5.82
C GLU A 6 -16.44 29.89 -6.62
N ASP A 7 -15.63 30.87 -6.18
CA ASP A 7 -15.51 32.18 -6.83
C ASP A 7 -14.75 32.15 -8.18
N THR A 8 -13.82 31.19 -8.37
CA THR A 8 -12.97 31.13 -9.59
C THR A 8 -13.55 30.23 -10.68
N VAL A 9 -14.27 29.16 -10.30
CA VAL A 9 -14.75 28.12 -11.23
C VAL A 9 -16.25 28.21 -11.50
N GLY A 10 -17.02 28.96 -10.68
CA GLY A 10 -18.45 29.20 -10.91
C GLY A 10 -19.33 27.95 -10.77
N LEU A 11 -18.83 26.89 -10.12
CA LEU A 11 -19.56 25.66 -9.85
C LEU A 11 -19.96 25.63 -8.37
N GLU A 12 -21.24 25.41 -8.06
CA GLU A 12 -21.72 25.32 -6.68
C GLU A 12 -21.76 23.86 -6.16
N GLY A 13 -21.46 23.69 -4.87
CA GLY A 13 -21.81 22.49 -4.11
C GLY A 13 -21.23 21.17 -4.63
N SER A 14 -22.10 20.22 -4.98
CA SER A 14 -21.76 18.84 -5.35
C SER A 14 -21.03 18.70 -6.69
N LEU A 15 -21.26 19.64 -7.62
CA LEU A 15 -20.61 19.63 -8.94
C LEU A 15 -19.14 20.01 -8.83
N LEU A 16 -18.81 21.01 -8.01
CA LEU A 16 -17.43 21.40 -7.74
C LEU A 16 -16.66 20.29 -7.03
N ALA A 17 -17.29 19.64 -6.05
CA ALA A 17 -16.72 18.47 -5.37
C ALA A 17 -16.46 17.31 -6.36
N GLY A 18 -17.41 17.04 -7.27
CA GLY A 18 -17.24 16.04 -8.32
C GLY A 18 -16.10 16.37 -9.29
N ALA A 19 -16.00 17.62 -9.74
CA ALA A 19 -14.95 18.06 -10.64
C ALA A 19 -13.56 17.97 -10.00
N LEU A 20 -13.41 18.41 -8.74
CA LEU A 20 -12.16 18.31 -7.99
C LEU A 20 -11.75 16.84 -7.74
N PHE A 21 -12.71 15.96 -7.49
CA PHE A 21 -12.44 14.54 -7.32
C PHE A 21 -11.91 13.90 -8.61
N VAL A 22 -12.55 14.18 -9.75
CA VAL A 22 -12.09 13.68 -11.06
C VAL A 22 -10.71 14.23 -11.38
N LEU A 23 -10.47 15.53 -11.15
CA LEU A 23 -9.15 16.14 -11.35
C LEU A 23 -8.07 15.48 -10.48
N ALA A 24 -8.34 15.27 -9.20
CA ALA A 24 -7.43 14.58 -8.29
C ALA A 24 -7.12 13.15 -8.77
N LEU A 25 -8.13 12.41 -9.23
CA LEU A 25 -7.96 11.06 -9.77
C LEU A 25 -7.07 11.08 -11.02
N VAL A 26 -7.29 12.01 -11.95
CA VAL A 26 -6.47 12.18 -13.15
C VAL A 26 -5.03 12.52 -12.80
N LEU A 27 -4.81 13.43 -11.84
CA LEU A 27 -3.46 13.82 -11.40
C LEU A 27 -2.72 12.66 -10.72
N ILE A 28 -3.40 11.90 -9.86
CA ILE A 28 -2.81 10.73 -9.19
C ILE A 28 -2.43 9.68 -10.24
N ILE A 29 -3.35 9.32 -11.14
CA ILE A 29 -3.05 8.33 -12.20
C ILE A 29 -1.93 8.84 -13.11
N GLY A 30 -1.97 10.11 -13.52
CA GLY A 30 -0.95 10.73 -14.37
C GLY A 30 0.44 10.74 -13.73
N SER A 31 0.53 11.09 -12.45
CA SER A 31 1.80 11.07 -11.71
C SER A 31 2.37 9.65 -11.57
N LEU A 32 1.53 8.64 -11.31
CA LEU A 32 1.96 7.24 -11.24
C LEU A 32 2.50 6.74 -12.58
N ILE A 33 1.84 7.09 -13.69
CA ILE A 33 2.32 6.75 -15.04
C ILE A 33 3.67 7.43 -15.31
N LEU A 34 3.81 8.71 -14.96
CA LEU A 34 5.03 9.48 -15.17
C LEU A 34 6.20 8.93 -14.34
N ILE A 35 5.97 8.59 -13.06
CA ILE A 35 6.96 7.95 -12.19
C ILE A 35 7.40 6.62 -12.80
N THR A 36 6.47 5.78 -13.25
CA THR A 36 6.79 4.47 -13.85
C THR A 36 7.62 4.62 -15.12
N LYS A 37 7.24 5.55 -16.00
CA LYS A 37 7.94 5.81 -17.26
C LYS A 37 9.35 6.37 -17.03
N ASN A 38 9.48 7.37 -16.17
CA ASN A 38 10.79 7.96 -15.86
C ASN A 38 11.68 6.97 -15.12
N MET A 39 11.13 6.15 -14.22
CA MET A 39 11.92 5.17 -13.50
C MET A 39 12.48 4.10 -14.43
N LYS A 40 11.72 3.62 -15.42
CA LYS A 40 12.25 2.76 -16.49
C LYS A 40 13.32 3.44 -17.34
N ALA A 41 13.21 4.75 -17.57
CA ALA A 41 14.18 5.50 -18.37
C ALA A 41 15.46 5.88 -17.59
N LEU A 42 15.36 6.07 -16.27
CA LEU A 42 16.45 6.50 -15.38
C LEU A 42 17.20 5.32 -14.75
N MET A 43 16.54 4.18 -14.53
CA MET A 43 17.16 3.00 -13.94
C MET A 43 17.84 2.19 -15.04
N ALA A 44 19.17 2.33 -15.15
CA ALA A 44 19.99 1.36 -15.88
C ALA A 44 20.02 0.02 -15.12
N ASP A 45 20.20 -1.10 -15.84
CA ASP A 45 20.23 -2.48 -15.31
C ASP A 45 21.07 -2.64 -14.02
N ARG A 46 22.14 -1.83 -13.86
CA ARG A 46 23.00 -1.83 -12.67
C ARG A 46 22.31 -1.40 -11.37
N ILE A 47 21.37 -0.46 -11.40
CA ILE A 47 20.71 0.01 -10.16
C ILE A 47 19.67 -1.01 -9.71
N GLU A 48 18.96 -1.64 -10.65
CA GLU A 48 18.06 -2.76 -10.38
C GLU A 48 18.80 -3.91 -9.70
N GLU A 49 19.95 -4.33 -10.24
CA GLU A 49 20.74 -5.39 -9.64
C GLU A 49 21.25 -5.02 -8.24
N TRP A 50 21.74 -3.80 -8.07
CA TRP A 50 22.26 -3.35 -6.77
C TRP A 50 21.15 -3.28 -5.72
N LEU A 51 20.00 -2.70 -6.07
CA LEU A 51 18.86 -2.55 -5.19
C LEU A 51 18.32 -3.93 -4.77
N ASN A 52 18.11 -4.84 -5.73
CA ASN A 52 17.67 -6.19 -5.43
C ASN A 52 18.69 -6.98 -4.61
N ARG A 53 20.00 -6.80 -4.84
CA ARG A 53 21.07 -7.50 -4.12
C ARG A 53 21.19 -7.02 -2.67
N VAL A 54 21.14 -5.72 -2.45
CA VAL A 54 21.23 -5.11 -1.12
C VAL A 54 19.99 -5.45 -0.29
N LEU A 55 18.80 -5.29 -0.86
CA LEU A 55 17.54 -5.57 -0.15
C LEU A 55 17.33 -7.08 0.11
N ARG A 56 17.75 -7.97 -0.80
CA ARG A 56 17.72 -9.43 -0.53
C ARG A 56 18.70 -9.85 0.57
N ARG A 57 19.87 -9.22 0.65
CA ARG A 57 20.87 -9.57 1.67
C ARG A 57 20.50 -9.04 3.05
N SER A 58 19.91 -7.86 3.12
CA SER A 58 19.49 -7.24 4.39
C SER A 58 18.00 -6.93 4.37
N GLY A 59 17.17 -7.94 4.63
CA GLY A 59 15.73 -7.73 4.76
C GLY A 59 15.37 -6.72 5.86
N LEU A 60 16.19 -6.64 6.92
CA LEU A 60 16.02 -5.64 7.98
C LEU A 60 16.21 -4.21 7.47
N LEU A 61 17.13 -4.00 6.52
CA LEU A 61 17.29 -2.70 5.87
C LEU A 61 16.04 -2.34 5.07
N GLY A 62 15.47 -3.28 4.33
CA GLY A 62 14.19 -3.07 3.62
C GLY A 62 13.06 -2.69 4.59
N LEU A 63 12.98 -3.37 5.74
CA LEU A 63 12.03 -3.06 6.80
C LEU A 63 12.20 -1.63 7.33
N ALA A 64 13.44 -1.24 7.62
CA ALA A 64 13.76 0.10 8.12
C ALA A 64 13.44 1.19 7.08
N ILE A 65 13.76 0.96 5.81
CA ILE A 65 13.46 1.90 4.72
C ILE A 65 11.95 2.11 4.60
N GLY A 66 11.16 1.04 4.57
CA GLY A 66 9.70 1.13 4.48
C GLY A 66 9.08 1.87 5.65
N ALA A 67 9.54 1.57 6.87
CA ALA A 67 9.09 2.23 8.09
C ALA A 67 9.45 3.72 8.08
N CYS A 68 10.68 4.07 7.72
CA CYS A 68 11.16 5.45 7.67
C CYS A 68 10.36 6.29 6.66
N ILE A 69 10.21 5.80 5.42
CA ILE A 69 9.42 6.48 4.40
C ILE A 69 7.99 6.71 4.90
N THR A 70 7.38 5.69 5.51
CA THR A 70 6.00 5.82 6.01
C THR A 70 5.89 6.79 7.17
N VAL A 71 6.84 6.83 8.09
CA VAL A 71 6.81 7.80 9.21
C VAL A 71 6.96 9.23 8.70
N VAL A 72 7.88 9.46 7.75
CA VAL A 72 8.14 10.80 7.17
C VAL A 72 6.93 11.28 6.37
N VAL A 73 6.37 10.41 5.52
CA VAL A 73 5.27 10.75 4.63
C VAL A 73 3.90 10.61 5.34
N GLN A 74 3.87 9.94 6.50
CA GLN A 74 2.67 9.55 7.25
C GLN A 74 1.65 8.73 6.46
N SER A 75 2.09 8.08 5.39
CA SER A 75 1.21 7.31 4.50
C SER A 75 1.92 6.10 3.92
N SER A 76 1.47 4.91 4.31
CA SER A 76 1.91 3.64 3.73
C SER A 76 1.30 3.39 2.35
N SER A 77 0.19 4.06 2.01
CA SER A 77 -0.41 3.95 0.68
C SER A 77 0.47 4.58 -0.40
N ILE A 78 1.23 5.63 -0.07
CA ILE A 78 2.21 6.22 -1.00
C ILE A 78 3.35 5.25 -1.28
N THR A 79 3.89 4.60 -0.23
CA THR A 79 4.95 3.59 -0.39
C THR A 79 4.48 2.42 -1.25
N THR A 80 3.29 1.87 -0.99
CA THR A 80 2.75 0.75 -1.79
C THR A 80 2.43 1.17 -3.23
N SER A 81 1.91 2.39 -3.44
CA SER A 81 1.63 2.93 -4.77
C SER A 81 2.89 3.16 -5.62
N LEU A 82 4.05 3.35 -4.98
CA LEU A 82 5.34 3.41 -5.66
C LEU A 82 5.87 2.00 -6.00
N LEU A 83 5.73 1.05 -5.07
CA LEU A 83 6.26 -0.31 -5.24
C LEU A 83 5.50 -1.11 -6.31
N VAL A 84 4.17 -0.99 -6.38
CA VAL A 84 3.34 -1.71 -7.37
C VAL A 84 3.80 -1.51 -8.82
N PRO A 85 3.99 -0.28 -9.32
CA PRO A 85 4.50 -0.07 -10.67
C PRO A 85 5.96 -0.49 -10.83
N MET A 86 6.80 -0.44 -9.77
CA MET A 86 8.16 -0.98 -9.82
C MET A 86 8.17 -2.49 -10.05
N PHE A 87 7.27 -3.21 -9.38
CA PHE A 87 7.08 -4.64 -9.61
C PHE A 87 6.62 -4.93 -11.04
N GLY A 88 5.63 -4.17 -11.54
CA GLY A 88 5.14 -4.29 -12.92
C GLY A 88 6.17 -3.87 -13.98
N ALA A 89 7.16 -3.06 -13.60
CA ALA A 89 8.26 -2.62 -14.46
C ALA A 89 9.45 -3.59 -14.48
N GLY A 90 9.52 -4.56 -13.56
CA GLY A 90 10.67 -5.46 -13.38
C GLY A 90 11.78 -4.91 -12.48
N VAL A 91 11.81 -3.58 -12.26
CA VAL A 91 12.87 -2.85 -11.52
C VAL A 91 13.07 -3.35 -10.09
N LEU A 92 12.01 -3.87 -9.45
CA LEU A 92 12.10 -4.44 -8.12
C LEU A 92 11.39 -5.79 -8.11
N THR A 93 12.02 -6.79 -7.49
CA THR A 93 11.39 -8.09 -7.29
C THR A 93 10.43 -8.05 -6.10
N LEU A 94 9.35 -8.84 -6.13
CA LEU A 94 8.44 -8.98 -4.98
C LEU A 94 9.20 -9.43 -3.72
N GLU A 95 10.22 -10.28 -3.87
CA GLU A 95 11.07 -10.74 -2.78
C GLU A 95 11.86 -9.60 -2.11
N ALA A 96 12.39 -8.66 -2.90
CA ALA A 96 13.12 -7.50 -2.40
C ALA A 96 12.19 -6.41 -1.85
N GLY A 97 10.99 -6.24 -2.44
CA GLY A 97 10.01 -5.26 -2.01
C GLY A 97 9.16 -5.69 -0.81
N PHE A 98 8.99 -7.00 -0.57
CA PHE A 98 8.19 -7.51 0.55
C PHE A 98 8.63 -6.98 1.92
N PRO A 99 9.94 -6.98 2.28
CA PRO A 99 10.39 -6.34 3.52
C PRO A 99 10.04 -4.85 3.62
N ILE A 100 10.06 -4.11 2.50
CA ILE A 100 9.68 -2.69 2.47
C ILE A 100 8.19 -2.53 2.79
N MET A 101 7.33 -3.39 2.23
CA MET A 101 5.89 -3.35 2.53
C MET A 101 5.59 -3.67 4.00
N ILE A 102 6.24 -4.67 4.59
CA ILE A 102 6.10 -4.95 6.03
C ILE A 102 6.59 -3.77 6.86
N GLY A 103 7.71 -3.15 6.45
CA GLY A 103 8.25 -1.95 7.10
C GLY A 103 7.27 -0.79 7.08
N ALA A 104 6.61 -0.55 5.94
CA ALA A 104 5.61 0.50 5.80
C ALA A 104 4.41 0.29 6.74
N ASN A 105 3.97 -0.96 6.94
CA ASN A 105 2.92 -1.27 7.90
C ASN A 105 3.36 -0.95 9.34
N ILE A 106 4.61 -1.26 9.72
CA ILE A 106 5.17 -0.85 11.02
C ILE A 106 5.20 0.67 11.15
N GLY A 107 5.64 1.40 10.11
CA GLY A 107 5.63 2.86 10.12
C GLY A 107 4.25 3.46 10.39
N THR A 108 3.19 2.85 9.85
CA THR A 108 1.79 3.27 10.10
C THR A 108 1.43 3.20 11.59
N THR A 109 1.95 2.21 12.32
CA THR A 109 1.70 2.09 13.76
C THR A 109 2.42 3.15 14.59
N ILE A 110 3.60 3.62 14.14
CA ILE A 110 4.30 4.75 14.75
C ILE A 110 3.49 6.03 14.54
N THR A 111 2.97 6.26 13.33
CA THR A 111 2.06 7.39 13.05
C THR A 111 0.79 7.33 13.91
N ALA A 112 0.19 6.15 14.07
CA ALA A 112 -0.97 5.95 14.94
C ALA A 112 -0.64 6.24 16.41
N LEU A 113 0.54 5.84 16.89
CA LEU A 113 0.99 6.12 18.24
C LEU A 113 1.19 7.63 18.47
N LEU A 114 1.81 8.32 17.52
CA LEU A 114 1.94 9.78 17.55
C LEU A 114 0.56 10.47 17.57
N ALA A 115 -0.36 10.05 16.70
CA ALA A 115 -1.72 10.58 16.67
C ALA A 115 -2.50 10.30 17.96
N SER A 116 -2.22 9.19 18.65
CA SER A 116 -2.92 8.84 19.89
C SER A 116 -2.62 9.78 21.07
N THR A 117 -1.49 10.49 21.04
CA THR A 117 -1.10 11.44 22.10
C THR A 117 -2.11 12.58 22.30
N VAL A 118 -2.87 12.91 21.25
CA VAL A 118 -3.92 13.95 21.28
C VAL A 118 -5.33 13.37 21.25
N ALA A 119 -5.49 12.04 21.12
CA ALA A 119 -6.78 11.37 20.96
C ALA A 119 -7.35 10.78 22.28
N GLY A 120 -6.61 10.91 23.39
CA GLY A 120 -7.03 10.40 24.70
C GLY A 120 -6.91 8.87 24.86
N PRO A 121 -7.44 8.31 25.98
CA PRO A 121 -7.20 6.91 26.35
C PRO A 121 -7.67 5.89 25.31
N ALA A 122 -8.83 6.12 24.69
CA ALA A 122 -9.37 5.23 23.67
C ALA A 122 -8.48 5.19 22.41
N GLY A 123 -7.98 6.34 21.97
CA GLY A 123 -7.05 6.44 20.84
C GLY A 123 -5.73 5.72 21.12
N LEU A 124 -5.22 5.81 22.35
CA LEU A 124 -4.02 5.08 22.78
C LEU A 124 -4.23 3.56 22.76
N THR A 125 -5.37 3.08 23.26
CA THR A 125 -5.71 1.63 23.20
C THR A 125 -5.70 1.13 21.76
N ILE A 126 -6.34 1.85 20.83
CA ILE A 126 -6.38 1.47 19.42
C ILE A 126 -4.96 1.47 18.83
N ALA A 127 -4.16 2.50 19.11
CA ALA A 127 -2.79 2.60 18.61
C ALA A 127 -1.89 1.47 19.14
N VAL A 128 -2.01 1.12 20.42
CA VAL A 128 -1.25 0.01 21.03
C VAL A 128 -1.68 -1.34 20.45
N VAL A 129 -2.99 -1.58 20.28
CA VAL A 129 -3.47 -2.80 19.61
C VAL A 129 -2.92 -2.89 18.19
N HIS A 130 -2.94 -1.78 17.46
CA HIS A 130 -2.42 -1.72 16.09
C HIS A 130 -0.91 -1.97 16.03
N LEU A 131 -0.13 -1.38 16.95
CA LEU A 131 1.30 -1.62 17.11
C LEU A 131 1.60 -3.08 17.41
N LEU A 132 0.94 -3.66 18.42
CA LEU A 132 1.16 -5.04 18.83
C LEU A 132 0.80 -6.02 17.71
N PHE A 133 -0.32 -5.81 17.02
CA PHE A 133 -0.72 -6.65 15.90
C PHE A 133 0.35 -6.67 14.78
N ASN A 134 0.85 -5.50 14.38
CA ASN A 134 1.87 -5.42 13.33
C ASN A 134 3.24 -5.96 13.78
N LEU A 135 3.64 -5.71 15.03
CA LEU A 135 4.89 -6.23 15.57
C LEU A 135 4.84 -7.74 15.73
N CYS A 136 3.76 -8.30 16.28
CA CYS A 136 3.56 -9.75 16.39
C CYS A 136 3.48 -10.41 15.00
N GLY A 137 2.71 -9.82 14.07
CA GLY A 137 2.64 -10.30 12.69
C GLY A 137 4.00 -10.28 12.00
N THR A 138 4.78 -9.20 12.17
CA THR A 138 6.15 -9.13 11.66
C THR A 138 7.03 -10.19 12.31
N ALA A 139 7.00 -10.32 13.63
CA ALA A 139 7.81 -11.31 14.36
C ALA A 139 7.46 -12.76 13.98
N LEU A 140 6.20 -13.03 13.61
CA LEU A 140 5.76 -14.35 13.16
C LEU A 140 6.17 -14.64 11.70
N PHE A 141 5.89 -13.70 10.80
CA PHE A 141 6.04 -13.91 9.36
C PHE A 141 7.45 -13.60 8.83
N PHE A 142 8.14 -12.63 9.41
CA PHE A 142 9.38 -12.07 8.86
C PHE A 142 10.67 -12.88 9.14
N PRO A 143 10.95 -13.43 10.34
CA PRO A 143 12.24 -14.09 10.58
C PRO A 143 12.36 -15.40 9.79
N VAL A 144 11.29 -16.19 9.71
CA VAL A 144 11.32 -17.51 9.08
C VAL A 144 11.20 -17.37 7.55
N LYS A 145 12.27 -17.73 6.82
CA LYS A 145 12.29 -17.65 5.34
C LYS A 145 11.15 -18.44 4.67
N ARG A 146 10.75 -19.58 5.25
CA ARG A 146 9.63 -20.39 4.73
C ARG A 146 8.30 -19.66 4.84
N VAL A 147 8.04 -19.02 5.98
CA VAL A 147 6.79 -18.28 6.21
C VAL A 147 6.71 -17.03 5.33
N ARG A 148 7.83 -16.30 5.15
CA ARG A 148 7.91 -15.18 4.19
C ARG A 148 7.58 -15.55 2.76
N ARG A 149 7.92 -16.77 2.32
CA ARG A 149 7.62 -17.21 0.96
C ARG A 149 6.13 -17.47 0.74
N ILE A 150 5.33 -17.72 1.78
CA ILE A 150 3.91 -18.03 1.63
C ILE A 150 3.15 -16.84 0.99
N PRO A 151 3.20 -15.61 1.55
CA PRO A 151 2.52 -14.47 0.92
C PRO A 151 3.05 -14.16 -0.49
N ILE A 152 4.37 -14.28 -0.71
CA ILE A 152 4.99 -13.98 -2.01
C ILE A 152 4.50 -14.99 -3.06
N PHE A 153 4.50 -16.28 -2.74
CA PHE A 153 4.00 -17.33 -3.62
C PHE A 153 2.52 -17.17 -3.93
N LEU A 154 1.71 -16.82 -2.94
CA LEU A 154 0.28 -16.53 -3.15
C LEU A 154 0.07 -15.31 -4.04
N ALA A 155 0.86 -14.25 -3.86
CA ALA A 155 0.79 -13.05 -4.69
C ALA A 155 1.18 -13.34 -6.15
N GLU A 156 2.24 -14.10 -6.38
CA GLU A 156 2.65 -14.55 -7.72
C GLU A 156 1.60 -15.46 -8.37
N GLY A 157 1.04 -16.40 -7.59
CA GLY A 157 -0.05 -17.26 -8.03
C GLY A 157 -1.28 -16.45 -8.46
N LEU A 158 -1.71 -15.49 -7.65
CA LEU A 158 -2.81 -14.59 -8.00
C LEU A 158 -2.50 -13.74 -9.23
N ALA A 159 -1.27 -13.22 -9.36
CA ALA A 159 -0.86 -12.44 -10.52
C ALA A 159 -0.90 -13.26 -11.81
N THR A 160 -0.44 -14.51 -11.80
CA THR A 160 -0.49 -15.38 -12.99
C THR A 160 -1.92 -15.73 -13.41
N VAL A 161 -2.82 -15.99 -12.44
CA VAL A 161 -4.26 -16.20 -12.72
C VAL A 161 -4.88 -14.93 -13.29
N ALA A 162 -4.54 -13.77 -12.74
CA ALA A 162 -5.05 -12.48 -13.17
C ALA A 162 -4.66 -12.14 -14.61
N VAL A 163 -3.41 -12.44 -15.00
CA VAL A 163 -2.93 -12.25 -16.38
C VAL A 163 -3.61 -13.22 -17.35
N ARG A 164 -3.84 -14.48 -16.93
CA ARG A 164 -4.41 -15.52 -17.80
C ARG A 164 -5.89 -15.29 -18.10
N ASN A 165 -6.68 -14.85 -17.12
CA ASN A 165 -8.10 -14.60 -17.32
C ASN A 165 -8.62 -13.51 -16.36
N ARG A 166 -8.92 -12.34 -16.93
CA ARG A 166 -9.43 -11.16 -16.22
C ARG A 166 -10.74 -11.42 -15.47
N LEU A 167 -11.57 -12.38 -15.91
CA LEU A 167 -12.83 -12.71 -15.25
C LEU A 167 -12.61 -13.21 -13.82
N TRP A 168 -11.57 -14.00 -13.57
CA TRP A 168 -11.27 -14.49 -12.21
C TRP A 168 -10.88 -13.35 -11.27
N VAL A 169 -10.27 -12.29 -11.78
CA VAL A 169 -9.99 -11.08 -10.98
C VAL A 169 -11.29 -10.41 -10.57
N VAL A 170 -12.23 -10.27 -11.51
CA VAL A 170 -13.54 -9.68 -11.23
C VAL A 170 -14.31 -10.54 -10.22
N VAL A 171 -14.36 -11.86 -10.41
CA VAL A 171 -15.00 -12.80 -9.47
C VAL A 171 -14.35 -12.73 -8.10
N TYR A 172 -13.02 -12.68 -8.02
CA TYR A 172 -12.30 -12.53 -6.75
C TYR A 172 -12.66 -11.21 -6.05
N ILE A 173 -12.66 -10.09 -6.77
CA ILE A 173 -12.99 -8.77 -6.22
C ILE A 173 -14.42 -8.76 -5.69
N PHE A 174 -15.41 -9.17 -6.50
CA PHE A 174 -16.80 -9.20 -6.07
C PHE A 174 -17.05 -10.22 -4.96
N GLY A 175 -16.40 -11.39 -5.02
CA GLY A 175 -16.51 -12.42 -4.00
C GLY A 175 -15.99 -11.95 -2.64
N VAL A 176 -14.77 -11.41 -2.60
CA VAL A 176 -14.09 -11.04 -1.35
C VAL A 176 -14.56 -9.70 -0.80
N PHE A 177 -14.77 -8.69 -1.65
CA PHE A 177 -15.10 -7.33 -1.19
C PHE A 177 -16.59 -7.01 -1.14
N VAL A 178 -17.45 -7.82 -1.77
CA VAL A 178 -18.91 -7.59 -1.78
C VAL A 178 -19.65 -8.77 -1.15
N ALA A 179 -19.52 -9.97 -1.72
CA ALA A 179 -20.30 -11.13 -1.29
C ALA A 179 -19.95 -11.57 0.14
N LEU A 180 -18.66 -11.66 0.48
CA LEU A 180 -18.22 -12.11 1.81
C LEU A 180 -18.69 -11.16 2.94
N PRO A 181 -18.53 -9.82 2.84
CA PRO A 181 -19.10 -8.90 3.84
C PRO A 181 -20.62 -9.01 3.97
N ILE A 182 -21.35 -9.14 2.86
CA ILE A 182 -22.82 -9.30 2.89
C ILE A 182 -23.21 -10.58 3.61
N LEU A 183 -22.55 -11.70 3.29
CA LEU A 183 -22.78 -12.98 3.95
C LEU A 183 -22.48 -12.92 5.45
N ALA A 184 -21.37 -12.28 5.84
CA ALA A 184 -21.01 -12.10 7.25
C ALA A 184 -22.08 -11.29 8.02
N ILE A 185 -22.61 -10.23 7.42
CA ILE A 185 -23.70 -9.42 8.00
C ILE A 185 -24.99 -10.25 8.12
N MET A 186 -25.33 -11.03 7.10
CA MET A 186 -26.52 -11.89 7.11
C MET A 186 -26.45 -12.97 8.20
N ILE A 187 -25.28 -13.58 8.40
CA ILE A 187 -25.06 -14.59 9.45
C ILE A 187 -25.11 -13.96 10.84
N TRP A 188 -24.51 -12.78 11.06
CA TRP A 188 -24.59 -12.11 12.36
C TRP A 188 -26.03 -11.73 12.69
N LYS A 189 -26.80 -11.27 11.70
CA LYS A 189 -28.19 -10.82 11.92
C LYS A 189 -29.19 -11.97 12.14
N SER A 190 -28.81 -13.23 11.88
CA SER A 190 -29.63 -14.43 12.09
C SER A 190 -29.38 -15.07 13.46
#